data_AF-A0AAN3H3R8-F1
#
_entry.id   AF-A0AAN3H3R8-F1
#
_cell.length_a   1.000
_cell.length_b   1.000
_cell.length_c   1.000
_cell.angle_alpha   90.00
_cell.angle_beta   90.00
_cell.angle_gamma   90.00
#
_symmetry.space_group_name_H-M   'P 1'
#
loop_
_entity.id
_entity.type
_entity.pdbx_description
1 polymer ?
#
loop_
_entity_poly.entity_id
_entity_poly.type
_entity_poly.pdbx_seq_one_letter_code
_entity_poly.pdbx_strand_id
1 'polypeptide(L)'
;MLMKRHLNTCYRLVWNHITGAFVVASELARARGKRGGVAVALSLAAVTSLPVLAADIVVHPGETVNGGTLVNHDNQFVSGTADGVTVSTGLELGPDSDENTGGQWINAGGTGRNTTVTANGRQIVQAGGTASDTVIRDGGGQSLNGLAVNTTLDNRGEQWVHGGGKAAGTIINQDGYQTIKHGGLATGTIVNTGAEGGPESENVSSGQMVGGTAESTTINKNGRQVIWSSGMARDTLIYAGGDQTVHGEAHNTRLEGGNQYVHNGGTATETLINRDGWQVIKEGGTAAHTTINQKGKLQVNAGGKAS
;
A
#
# COMPACT_ATOMS: atom_id res chain seq x y z
N MET A 1 46.58 17.48 -58.82
CA MET A 1 45.19 17.96 -59.04
C MET A 1 44.30 17.24 -58.01
N LEU A 2 44.06 17.84 -56.84
CA LEU A 2 43.29 17.23 -55.75
C LEU A 2 41.85 17.78 -55.79
N MET A 3 40.85 16.93 -56.08
CA MET A 3 39.44 17.33 -56.04
C MET A 3 38.99 17.45 -54.57
N LYS A 4 38.61 18.66 -54.13
CA LYS A 4 37.88 18.86 -52.87
C LYS A 4 36.48 18.26 -53.00
N ARG A 5 36.17 17.22 -52.23
CA ARG A 5 34.79 16.73 -52.03
C ARG A 5 33.99 17.80 -51.29
N HIS A 6 32.93 18.32 -51.90
CA HIS A 6 31.99 19.20 -51.21
C HIS A 6 31.21 18.39 -50.16
N LEU A 7 31.32 18.80 -48.89
CA LEU A 7 30.48 18.30 -47.80
C LEU A 7 29.06 18.87 -47.96
N ASN A 8 28.03 18.07 -47.67
CA ASN A 8 26.65 18.53 -47.62
C ASN A 8 26.49 19.57 -46.50
N THR A 9 25.96 20.75 -46.82
CA THR A 9 25.82 21.90 -45.90
C THR A 9 24.39 22.14 -45.40
N CYS A 10 23.48 21.17 -45.58
CA CYS A 10 22.09 21.29 -45.18
C CYS A 10 21.73 20.16 -44.20
N TYR A 11 21.42 20.53 -42.96
CA TYR A 11 20.93 19.61 -41.93
C TYR A 11 19.72 20.22 -41.21
N ARG A 12 18.83 19.36 -40.70
CA ARG A 12 17.72 19.76 -39.84
C ARG A 12 17.87 19.09 -38.48
N LEU A 13 17.68 19.86 -37.42
CA LEU A 13 17.51 19.34 -36.07
C LEU A 13 16.04 18.96 -35.89
N VAL A 14 15.79 17.71 -35.54
CA VAL A 14 14.45 17.19 -35.26
C VAL A 14 14.43 16.72 -33.81
N TRP A 15 13.41 17.14 -33.06
CA TRP A 15 13.19 16.67 -31.71
C TRP A 15 12.70 15.22 -31.74
N ASN A 16 13.45 14.32 -31.09
CA ASN A 16 13.07 12.93 -30.96
C ASN A 16 12.40 12.71 -29.59
N HIS A 17 11.09 12.48 -29.59
CA HIS A 17 10.31 12.24 -28.37
C HIS A 17 10.66 10.92 -27.67
N ILE A 18 11.28 9.96 -28.35
CA ILE A 18 11.69 8.67 -27.79
C ILE A 18 13.00 8.79 -27.02
N THR A 19 13.96 9.56 -27.54
CA THR A 19 15.29 9.72 -26.90
C THR A 19 15.44 11.00 -26.09
N GLY A 20 14.43 11.88 -26.08
CA GLY A 20 14.48 13.17 -25.37
C GLY A 20 15.57 14.14 -25.85
N ALA A 21 16.00 14.03 -27.12
CA ALA A 21 17.13 14.78 -27.66
C ALA A 21 16.90 15.26 -29.10
N PHE A 22 17.60 16.32 -29.50
CA PHE A 22 17.64 16.77 -30.89
C PHE A 22 18.60 15.90 -31.71
N VAL A 23 18.11 15.34 -32.82
CA VAL A 23 18.90 14.51 -33.73
C VAL A 23 19.12 15.26 -35.05
N VAL A 24 20.31 15.12 -35.62
CA VAL A 24 20.68 15.72 -36.92
C VAL A 24 20.26 14.79 -38.05
N ALA A 25 19.28 15.21 -38.86
CA ALA A 25 18.94 14.54 -40.10
C ALA A 25 19.63 15.24 -41.28
N SER A 26 20.46 14.51 -42.03
CA SER A 26 21.06 15.02 -43.27
C SER A 26 20.16 14.69 -44.46
N GLU A 27 19.80 15.69 -45.27
CA GLU A 27 19.14 15.47 -46.55
C GLU A 27 20.17 15.49 -47.69
N LEU A 28 20.04 14.59 -48.65
CA LEU A 28 20.89 14.58 -49.85
C LEU A 28 20.45 15.70 -50.80
N ALA A 29 21.16 16.83 -50.78
CA ALA A 29 20.91 17.94 -51.72
C ALA A 29 21.38 17.57 -53.14
N ARG A 30 20.48 17.48 -54.11
CA ARG A 30 20.85 17.45 -55.54
C ARG A 30 20.81 18.86 -56.13
N ALA A 31 21.92 19.23 -56.77
CA ALA A 31 22.16 20.39 -57.65
C ALA A 31 21.67 21.78 -57.16
N ARG A 32 22.62 22.57 -56.63
CA ARG A 32 22.51 24.04 -56.43
C ARG A 32 21.37 24.52 -55.52
N GLY A 33 21.12 23.82 -54.41
CA GLY A 33 20.47 24.40 -53.23
C GLY A 33 19.01 24.86 -53.38
N LYS A 34 18.24 24.30 -54.32
CA LYS A 34 16.78 24.54 -54.38
C LYS A 34 16.00 23.36 -53.81
N ARG A 35 15.05 23.66 -52.92
CA ARG A 35 14.12 22.72 -52.29
C ARG A 35 13.21 22.08 -53.35
N GLY A 36 13.53 20.86 -53.78
CA GLY A 36 12.61 20.03 -54.55
C GLY A 36 11.64 19.34 -53.60
N GLY A 37 10.34 19.63 -53.72
CA GLY A 37 9.31 18.88 -53.01
C GLY A 37 9.34 17.42 -53.48
N VAL A 38 9.91 16.54 -52.68
CA VAL A 38 9.88 15.09 -52.89
C VAL A 38 9.46 14.47 -51.57
N ALA A 39 8.34 13.73 -51.62
CA ALA A 39 7.90 12.90 -50.52
C ALA A 39 9.01 11.90 -50.18
N VAL A 40 9.65 12.09 -49.03
CA VAL A 40 10.60 11.12 -48.49
C VAL A 40 9.77 9.96 -47.95
N ALA A 41 9.83 8.82 -48.63
CA ALA A 41 9.38 7.56 -48.06
C ALA A 41 10.27 7.27 -46.84
N LEU A 42 9.72 7.52 -45.64
CA LEU A 42 10.28 7.03 -44.39
C LEU A 42 10.19 5.50 -44.41
N SER A 43 11.28 4.83 -44.78
CA SER A 43 11.50 3.46 -44.32
C SER A 43 11.78 3.55 -42.82
N LEU A 44 10.72 3.58 -42.02
CA LEU A 44 10.79 3.33 -40.59
C LEU A 44 11.16 1.85 -40.47
N ALA A 45 12.47 1.57 -40.42
CA ALA A 45 12.92 0.36 -39.74
C ALA A 45 12.50 0.57 -38.29
N ALA A 46 11.31 0.08 -37.95
CA ALA A 46 10.93 -0.13 -36.57
C ALA A 46 11.94 -1.13 -36.02
N VAL A 47 13.07 -0.61 -35.52
CA VAL A 47 13.68 -1.23 -34.37
C VAL A 47 12.62 -1.01 -33.30
N THR A 48 11.68 -1.94 -33.22
CA THR A 48 11.02 -2.19 -31.95
C THR A 48 12.21 -2.41 -31.03
N SER A 49 12.51 -1.43 -30.18
CA SER A 49 13.23 -1.76 -28.96
C SER A 49 12.34 -2.82 -28.34
N LEU A 50 12.73 -4.08 -28.51
CA LEU A 50 12.25 -5.12 -27.63
C LEU A 50 12.44 -4.51 -26.24
N PRO A 51 11.40 -4.50 -25.38
CA PRO A 51 11.66 -4.16 -24.00
C PRO A 51 12.86 -5.03 -23.62
N VAL A 52 13.97 -4.40 -23.25
CA VAL A 52 15.03 -5.13 -22.56
C VAL A 52 14.32 -5.55 -21.30
N LEU A 53 13.76 -6.77 -21.30
CA LEU A 53 13.26 -7.39 -20.09
C LEU A 53 14.46 -7.34 -19.16
N ALA A 54 14.35 -6.51 -18.12
CA ALA A 54 15.29 -6.56 -17.04
C ALA A 54 15.33 -8.01 -16.59
N ALA A 55 16.52 -8.62 -16.62
CA ALA A 55 16.66 -9.99 -16.21
C ALA A 55 16.19 -10.08 -14.75
N ASP A 56 15.24 -10.97 -14.47
CA ASP A 56 14.73 -11.16 -13.13
C ASP A 56 15.87 -11.44 -12.15
N ILE A 57 15.91 -10.72 -11.04
CA ILE A 57 16.91 -10.93 -9.99
C ILE A 57 16.42 -12.09 -9.13
N VAL A 58 17.10 -13.22 -9.15
CA VAL A 58 16.74 -14.39 -8.34
C VAL A 58 17.68 -14.52 -7.16
N VAL A 59 17.12 -14.65 -5.95
CA VAL A 59 17.86 -14.93 -4.72
C VAL A 59 17.52 -16.34 -4.28
N HIS A 60 18.46 -17.27 -4.44
CA HIS A 60 18.22 -18.69 -4.20
C HIS A 60 18.18 -19.05 -2.71
N PRO A 61 17.63 -20.23 -2.33
CA PRO A 61 17.70 -20.70 -0.95
C PRO A 61 19.14 -20.73 -0.40
N GLY A 62 19.35 -20.21 0.80
CA GLY A 62 20.67 -20.08 1.43
C GLY A 62 21.50 -18.88 0.95
N GLU A 63 21.08 -18.21 -0.12
CA GLU A 63 21.69 -16.96 -0.57
C GLU A 63 21.20 -15.77 0.26
N THR A 64 22.07 -14.78 0.46
CA THR A 64 21.70 -13.49 1.02
C THR A 64 22.26 -12.37 0.15
N VAL A 65 21.37 -11.49 -0.32
CA VAL A 65 21.73 -10.26 -1.03
C VAL A 65 21.41 -9.04 -0.16
N ASN A 66 22.21 -7.98 -0.31
CA ASN A 66 22.07 -6.75 0.46
C ASN A 66 21.92 -5.54 -0.46
N GLY A 67 20.98 -4.66 -0.14
CA GLY A 67 20.72 -3.42 -0.87
C GLY A 67 20.16 -3.66 -2.26
N GLY A 68 20.37 -2.68 -3.14
CA GLY A 68 19.80 -2.65 -4.49
C GLY A 68 18.48 -1.89 -4.56
N THR A 69 18.13 -1.46 -5.75
CA THR A 69 16.89 -0.74 -6.03
C THR A 69 16.20 -1.36 -7.23
N LEU A 70 14.94 -1.76 -7.08
CA LEU A 70 14.11 -2.25 -8.18
C LEU A 70 13.37 -1.08 -8.81
N VAL A 71 13.50 -0.92 -10.12
CA VAL A 71 12.88 0.16 -10.92
C VAL A 71 12.34 -0.41 -12.23
N ASN A 72 11.61 0.38 -13.04
CA ASN A 72 11.31 0.02 -14.44
C ASN A 72 10.75 -1.40 -14.68
N HIS A 73 9.87 -1.86 -13.79
CA HIS A 73 9.27 -3.20 -13.79
C HIS A 73 10.23 -4.37 -13.53
N ASP A 74 11.41 -4.10 -12.94
CA ASP A 74 12.32 -5.13 -12.43
C ASP A 74 11.60 -6.05 -11.45
N ASN A 75 11.81 -7.37 -11.59
CA ASN A 75 11.40 -8.34 -10.57
C ASN A 75 12.61 -8.79 -9.75
N GLN A 76 12.38 -8.97 -8.45
CA GLN A 76 13.27 -9.77 -7.60
C GLN A 76 12.49 -10.94 -6.99
N PHE A 77 12.87 -12.17 -7.32
CA PHE A 77 12.29 -13.38 -6.74
C PHE A 77 13.17 -13.92 -5.62
N VAL A 78 12.66 -13.88 -4.39
CA VAL A 78 13.41 -14.19 -3.17
C VAL A 78 12.95 -15.51 -2.57
N SER A 79 13.79 -16.54 -2.66
CA SER A 79 13.68 -17.80 -1.92
C SER A 79 14.77 -17.97 -0.85
N GLY A 80 15.81 -17.12 -0.87
CA GLY A 80 16.80 -16.93 0.19
C GLY A 80 16.46 -15.74 1.08
N THR A 81 17.43 -14.83 1.30
CA THR A 81 17.23 -13.57 2.03
C THR A 81 17.61 -12.36 1.18
N ALA A 82 16.73 -11.36 1.12
CA ALA A 82 17.04 -10.04 0.56
C ALA A 82 16.91 -8.99 1.66
N ASP A 83 18.01 -8.29 1.97
CA ASP A 83 18.07 -7.33 3.06
C ASP A 83 18.32 -5.90 2.56
N GLY A 84 17.54 -4.93 3.02
CA GLY A 84 17.75 -3.50 2.69
C GLY A 84 17.42 -3.11 1.25
N VAL A 85 16.64 -3.92 0.52
CA VAL A 85 16.22 -3.61 -0.86
C VAL A 85 15.28 -2.42 -0.85
N THR A 86 15.49 -1.47 -1.77
CA THR A 86 14.51 -0.41 -2.07
C THR A 86 13.65 -0.85 -3.26
N VAL A 87 12.33 -0.86 -3.10
CA VAL A 87 11.38 -1.24 -4.14
C VAL A 87 10.65 0.00 -4.62
N SER A 88 10.88 0.38 -5.87
CA SER A 88 10.31 1.58 -6.50
C SER A 88 9.58 1.27 -7.81
N THR A 89 9.16 0.01 -7.97
CA THR A 89 8.37 -0.47 -9.11
C THR A 89 7.41 -1.59 -8.70
N GLY A 90 6.37 -1.85 -9.51
CA GLY A 90 5.37 -2.90 -9.29
C GLY A 90 3.97 -2.39 -8.90
N LEU A 91 3.78 -1.08 -8.78
CA LEU A 91 2.50 -0.44 -8.42
C LEU A 91 2.22 0.85 -9.22
N GLU A 92 2.87 1.03 -10.37
CA GLU A 92 2.75 2.22 -11.23
C GLU A 92 1.30 2.49 -11.68
N LEU A 93 0.51 1.44 -11.86
CA LEU A 93 -0.89 1.54 -12.29
C LEU A 93 -1.87 1.61 -11.11
N GLY A 94 -1.35 1.65 -9.87
CA GLY A 94 -2.15 1.70 -8.65
C GLY A 94 -2.68 0.32 -8.20
N PRO A 95 -3.27 0.25 -6.99
CA PRO A 95 -3.65 -1.02 -6.37
C PRO A 95 -4.89 -1.70 -7.00
N ASP A 96 -5.68 -0.95 -7.77
CA ASP A 96 -6.89 -1.45 -8.43
C ASP A 96 -6.60 -2.06 -9.82
N SER A 97 -5.35 -2.02 -10.28
CA SER A 97 -4.94 -2.58 -11.56
C SER A 97 -4.26 -3.94 -11.40
N ASP A 98 -4.80 -4.93 -12.10
CA ASP A 98 -4.20 -6.27 -12.22
C ASP A 98 -3.07 -6.34 -13.27
N GLU A 99 -2.77 -5.23 -13.95
CA GLU A 99 -1.78 -5.12 -15.03
C GLU A 99 -0.40 -4.64 -14.53
N ASN A 100 -0.24 -4.41 -13.22
CA ASN A 100 1.05 -4.05 -12.65
C ASN A 100 2.09 -5.17 -12.84
N THR A 101 3.32 -4.80 -13.18
CA THR A 101 4.45 -5.72 -13.33
C THR A 101 5.68 -5.19 -12.61
N GLY A 102 6.57 -6.09 -12.18
CA GLY A 102 7.72 -5.75 -11.34
C GLY A 102 7.45 -5.88 -9.85
N GLY A 103 8.48 -5.58 -9.06
CA GLY A 103 8.46 -5.57 -7.62
C GLY A 103 9.28 -6.68 -6.97
N GLN A 104 9.24 -6.73 -5.64
CA GLN A 104 9.93 -7.75 -4.87
C GLN A 104 8.96 -8.86 -4.45
N TRP A 105 9.23 -10.08 -4.88
CA TRP A 105 8.44 -11.27 -4.62
C TRP A 105 9.13 -12.13 -3.57
N ILE A 106 8.61 -12.13 -2.34
CA ILE A 106 9.09 -13.01 -1.27
C ILE A 106 8.33 -14.33 -1.39
N ASN A 107 8.99 -15.32 -1.98
CA ASN A 107 8.42 -16.65 -2.23
C ASN A 107 8.42 -17.50 -0.95
N ALA A 108 7.80 -18.68 -1.01
CA ALA A 108 7.81 -19.65 0.08
C ALA A 108 9.24 -19.96 0.56
N GLY A 109 9.47 -19.85 1.88
CA GLY A 109 10.78 -20.01 2.51
C GLY A 109 11.72 -18.81 2.39
N GLY A 110 11.40 -17.84 1.53
CA GLY A 110 12.15 -16.60 1.38
C GLY A 110 11.92 -15.60 2.50
N THR A 111 12.91 -14.74 2.74
CA THR A 111 12.83 -13.66 3.72
C THR A 111 13.22 -12.30 3.10
N GLY A 112 12.31 -11.33 3.14
CA GLY A 112 12.61 -9.92 2.89
C GLY A 112 12.86 -9.19 4.22
N ARG A 113 14.01 -8.54 4.40
CA ARG A 113 14.34 -7.77 5.60
C ARG A 113 14.60 -6.31 5.26
N ASN A 114 14.22 -5.40 6.15
CA ASN A 114 14.52 -3.97 6.05
C ASN A 114 14.16 -3.36 4.69
N THR A 115 13.14 -3.90 4.03
CA THR A 115 12.75 -3.47 2.68
C THR A 115 12.09 -2.10 2.78
N THR A 116 12.51 -1.17 1.94
CA THR A 116 11.84 0.13 1.81
C THR A 116 11.02 0.13 0.53
N VAL A 117 9.70 0.19 0.65
CA VAL A 117 8.77 0.27 -0.48
C VAL A 117 8.33 1.72 -0.65
N THR A 118 8.70 2.32 -1.78
CA THR A 118 8.43 3.74 -2.07
C THR A 118 7.19 3.91 -2.94
N ALA A 119 6.89 5.14 -3.36
CA ALA A 119 5.96 5.41 -4.46
C ALA A 119 6.23 4.46 -5.65
N ASN A 120 5.14 3.93 -6.23
CA ASN A 120 5.11 2.90 -7.28
C ASN A 120 5.75 1.54 -6.90
N GLY A 121 6.29 1.40 -5.68
CA GLY A 121 6.87 0.16 -5.22
C GLY A 121 5.83 -0.85 -4.79
N ARG A 122 6.02 -2.11 -5.16
CA ARG A 122 5.22 -3.22 -4.65
C ARG A 122 6.08 -4.36 -4.10
N GLN A 123 5.86 -4.69 -2.85
CA GLN A 123 6.35 -5.94 -2.26
C GLN A 123 5.22 -6.96 -2.23
N ILE A 124 5.46 -8.17 -2.73
CA ILE A 124 4.51 -9.27 -2.75
C ILE A 124 5.05 -10.38 -1.86
N VAL A 125 4.43 -10.58 -0.70
CA VAL A 125 4.81 -11.65 0.23
C VAL A 125 3.87 -12.81 0.02
N GLN A 126 4.35 -13.86 -0.64
CA GLN A 126 3.56 -15.04 -0.96
C GLN A 126 3.34 -15.92 0.28
N ALA A 127 2.41 -16.87 0.18
CA ALA A 127 2.21 -17.87 1.22
C ALA A 127 3.52 -18.61 1.54
N GLY A 128 3.87 -18.70 2.83
CA GLY A 128 5.14 -19.26 3.30
C GLY A 128 6.35 -18.33 3.20
N GLY A 129 6.22 -17.14 2.61
CA GLY A 129 7.23 -16.08 2.64
C GLY A 129 7.13 -15.22 3.90
N THR A 130 8.25 -14.61 4.30
CA THR A 130 8.30 -13.71 5.47
C THR A 130 8.92 -12.35 5.11
N ALA A 131 8.23 -11.26 5.46
CA ALA A 131 8.79 -9.92 5.46
C ALA A 131 9.00 -9.43 6.91
N SER A 132 10.13 -8.76 7.18
CA SER A 132 10.47 -8.19 8.49
C SER A 132 10.93 -6.75 8.34
N ASP A 133 10.47 -5.89 9.25
CA ASP A 133 10.93 -4.50 9.40
C ASP A 133 10.80 -3.72 8.07
N THR A 134 9.71 -3.97 7.36
CA THR A 134 9.40 -3.32 6.08
C THR A 134 8.86 -1.92 6.34
N VAL A 135 9.41 -0.92 5.66
CA VAL A 135 8.90 0.46 5.67
C VAL A 135 8.22 0.73 4.33
N ILE A 136 6.94 1.09 4.37
CA ILE A 136 6.13 1.35 3.18
C ILE A 136 5.69 2.81 3.24
N ARG A 137 5.99 3.58 2.20
CA ARG A 137 5.71 5.01 2.19
C ARG A 137 5.31 5.58 0.84
N ASP A 138 4.70 6.76 0.89
CA ASP A 138 4.41 7.61 -0.26
C ASP A 138 3.48 6.96 -1.30
N GLY A 139 2.56 6.09 -0.86
CA GLY A 139 1.66 5.32 -1.73
C GLY A 139 2.25 3.99 -2.24
N GLY A 140 3.41 3.57 -1.75
CA GLY A 140 3.91 2.20 -1.97
C GLY A 140 3.01 1.15 -1.31
N GLY A 141 3.13 -0.11 -1.73
CA GLY A 141 2.24 -1.17 -1.27
C GLY A 141 2.90 -2.51 -0.95
N GLN A 142 2.37 -3.22 0.05
CA GLN A 142 2.67 -4.63 0.31
C GLN A 142 1.42 -5.50 0.17
N SER A 143 1.43 -6.43 -0.79
CA SER A 143 0.41 -7.48 -0.92
C SER A 143 0.84 -8.72 -0.11
N LEU A 144 0.13 -9.01 0.98
CA LEU A 144 0.53 -9.98 1.98
C LEU A 144 -0.37 -11.22 1.98
N ASN A 145 0.18 -12.35 1.53
CA ASN A 145 -0.40 -13.70 1.63
C ASN A 145 0.40 -14.62 2.59
N GLY A 146 1.61 -14.20 2.98
CA GLY A 146 2.48 -14.87 3.96
C GLY A 146 2.48 -14.17 5.32
N LEU A 147 3.67 -13.99 5.90
CA LEU A 147 3.87 -13.31 7.18
C LEU A 147 4.61 -11.98 6.99
N ALA A 148 4.10 -10.89 7.60
CA ALA A 148 4.83 -9.63 7.73
C ALA A 148 4.95 -9.27 9.22
N VAL A 149 6.16 -8.92 9.67
CA VAL A 149 6.45 -8.55 11.07
C VAL A 149 7.03 -7.15 11.11
N ASN A 150 6.54 -6.31 12.05
CA ASN A 150 7.00 -4.94 12.30
C ASN A 150 6.97 -4.03 11.06
N THR A 151 5.91 -4.12 10.27
CA THR A 151 5.73 -3.23 9.12
C THR A 151 5.40 -1.81 9.60
N THR A 152 6.01 -0.79 9.01
CA THR A 152 5.65 0.62 9.24
C THR A 152 5.04 1.20 7.98
N LEU A 153 3.86 1.82 8.12
CA LEU A 153 3.14 2.49 7.03
C LEU A 153 3.14 3.99 7.27
N ASP A 154 3.78 4.75 6.39
CA ASP A 154 3.90 6.21 6.46
C ASP A 154 3.40 6.87 5.18
N ASN A 155 2.93 8.11 5.23
CA ASN A 155 2.56 8.93 4.06
C ASN A 155 1.75 8.18 2.99
N ARG A 156 0.62 7.55 3.37
CA ARG A 156 -0.22 6.72 2.47
C ARG A 156 0.39 5.38 2.05
N GLY A 157 1.41 4.87 2.75
CA GLY A 157 1.88 3.50 2.56
C GLY A 157 0.77 2.48 2.84
N GLU A 158 0.66 1.47 1.99
CA GLU A 158 -0.45 0.52 2.02
C GLU A 158 0.01 -0.92 2.34
N GLN A 159 -0.78 -1.61 3.17
CA GLN A 159 -0.63 -3.05 3.38
C GLN A 159 -1.97 -3.74 3.21
N TRP A 160 -2.04 -4.67 2.25
CA TRP A 160 -3.23 -5.50 2.01
C TRP A 160 -2.98 -6.90 2.52
N VAL A 161 -3.62 -7.27 3.64
CA VAL A 161 -3.55 -8.60 4.23
C VAL A 161 -4.63 -9.47 3.59
N HIS A 162 -4.22 -10.37 2.71
CA HIS A 162 -5.11 -11.29 1.99
C HIS A 162 -5.46 -12.51 2.85
N GLY A 163 -6.39 -13.34 2.36
CA GLY A 163 -6.78 -14.59 3.01
C GLY A 163 -5.58 -15.50 3.28
N GLY A 164 -5.42 -15.92 4.54
CA GLY A 164 -4.26 -16.73 4.99
C GLY A 164 -3.00 -15.91 5.32
N GLY A 165 -2.95 -14.63 4.94
CA GLY A 165 -1.88 -13.72 5.31
C GLY A 165 -1.98 -13.26 6.77
N LYS A 166 -0.82 -13.01 7.40
CA LYS A 166 -0.72 -12.49 8.77
C LYS A 166 0.21 -11.29 8.85
N ALA A 167 -0.31 -10.15 9.30
CA ALA A 167 0.47 -8.98 9.69
C ALA A 167 0.63 -8.91 11.22
N ALA A 168 1.86 -8.80 11.72
CA ALA A 168 2.13 -8.72 13.15
C ALA A 168 2.92 -7.45 13.49
N GLY A 169 2.41 -6.65 14.44
CA GLY A 169 3.09 -5.45 14.91
C GLY A 169 3.14 -4.33 13.86
N THR A 170 2.14 -4.24 12.99
CA THR A 170 2.09 -3.13 12.01
C THR A 170 1.84 -1.81 12.71
N ILE A 171 2.61 -0.79 12.37
CA ILE A 171 2.44 0.59 12.83
C ILE A 171 1.91 1.42 11.67
N ILE A 172 0.74 2.03 11.84
CA ILE A 172 0.07 2.85 10.83
C ILE A 172 0.18 4.32 11.24
N ASN A 173 1.07 5.07 10.59
CA ASN A 173 1.32 6.49 10.84
C ASN A 173 0.63 7.35 9.78
N GLN A 174 1.11 8.58 9.53
CA GLN A 174 0.47 9.62 8.73
C GLN A 174 -0.18 9.11 7.43
N ASP A 175 -1.51 9.08 7.38
CA ASP A 175 -2.33 8.64 6.26
C ASP A 175 -2.06 7.20 5.77
N GLY A 176 -1.27 6.41 6.49
CA GLY A 176 -1.02 5.00 6.18
C GLY A 176 -2.31 4.18 6.23
N TYR A 177 -2.33 3.07 5.49
CA TYR A 177 -3.56 2.30 5.28
C TYR A 177 -3.31 0.78 5.33
N GLN A 178 -3.90 0.12 6.31
CA GLN A 178 -3.91 -1.35 6.38
C GLN A 178 -5.31 -1.87 6.09
N THR A 179 -5.44 -2.72 5.07
CA THR A 179 -6.69 -3.44 4.80
C THR A 179 -6.53 -4.93 5.09
N ILE A 180 -7.30 -5.43 6.04
CA ILE A 180 -7.39 -6.86 6.36
C ILE A 180 -8.58 -7.43 5.60
N LYS A 181 -8.32 -8.15 4.51
CA LYS A 181 -9.36 -8.78 3.69
C LYS A 181 -9.92 -10.01 4.40
N HIS A 182 -11.02 -10.56 3.86
CA HIS A 182 -11.63 -11.78 4.38
C HIS A 182 -10.59 -12.91 4.51
N GLY A 183 -10.54 -13.53 5.69
CA GLY A 183 -9.57 -14.59 6.04
C GLY A 183 -8.15 -14.11 6.34
N GLY A 184 -7.86 -12.81 6.26
CA GLY A 184 -6.61 -12.21 6.71
C GLY A 184 -6.61 -11.95 8.21
N LEU A 185 -5.42 -11.88 8.82
CA LEU A 185 -5.22 -11.63 10.25
C LEU A 185 -4.21 -10.50 10.49
N ALA A 186 -4.55 -9.54 11.34
CA ALA A 186 -3.58 -8.62 11.91
C ALA A 186 -3.52 -8.75 13.43
N THR A 187 -2.32 -8.76 14.02
CA THR A 187 -2.11 -8.85 15.47
C THR A 187 -1.21 -7.74 15.97
N GLY A 188 -1.56 -7.07 17.07
CA GLY A 188 -0.71 -6.05 17.68
C GLY A 188 -0.54 -4.80 16.81
N THR A 189 -1.57 -4.44 16.04
CA THR A 189 -1.51 -3.25 15.18
C THR A 189 -1.58 -1.99 16.03
N ILE A 190 -0.75 -1.00 15.74
CA ILE A 190 -0.77 0.33 16.35
C ILE A 190 -1.28 1.32 15.31
N VAL A 191 -2.41 1.97 15.57
CA VAL A 191 -3.06 2.89 14.64
C VAL A 191 -2.94 4.33 15.14
N ASN A 192 -2.23 5.16 14.37
CA ASN A 192 -1.93 6.56 14.72
C ASN A 192 -2.53 7.59 13.74
N THR A 193 -3.37 7.16 12.78
CA THR A 193 -4.00 8.02 11.76
C THR A 193 -5.40 7.53 11.38
N GLY A 194 -6.15 8.37 10.68
CA GLY A 194 -7.42 8.07 10.01
C GLY A 194 -8.64 8.75 10.62
N ALA A 195 -8.52 9.31 11.83
CA ALA A 195 -9.60 10.02 12.54
C ALA A 195 -9.44 11.55 12.51
N GLU A 196 -8.56 12.11 11.66
CA GLU A 196 -8.32 13.56 11.56
C GLU A 196 -9.57 14.34 11.13
N GLY A 197 -10.50 13.69 10.42
CA GLY A 197 -11.81 14.24 10.05
C GLY A 197 -12.83 14.29 11.20
N GLY A 198 -12.48 13.77 12.38
CA GLY A 198 -13.33 13.72 13.57
C GLY A 198 -14.17 12.44 13.70
N PRO A 199 -14.93 12.32 14.81
CA PRO A 199 -15.55 11.07 15.26
C PRO A 199 -16.63 10.48 14.33
N GLU A 200 -17.28 11.31 13.52
CA GLU A 200 -18.31 10.88 12.56
C GLU A 200 -17.76 10.75 11.13
N SER A 201 -16.45 10.95 10.95
CA SER A 201 -15.81 10.78 9.64
C SER A 201 -15.71 9.29 9.34
N GLU A 202 -16.48 8.81 8.37
CA GLU A 202 -16.30 7.49 7.78
C GLU A 202 -15.14 7.47 6.78
N ASN A 203 -13.99 8.08 7.13
CA ASN A 203 -12.84 8.04 6.24
C ASN A 203 -12.31 6.59 6.11
N VAL A 204 -12.45 6.04 4.91
CA VAL A 204 -12.05 4.68 4.55
C VAL A 204 -10.71 4.63 3.82
N SER A 205 -10.02 5.78 3.65
CA SER A 205 -8.78 5.86 2.88
C SER A 205 -7.50 5.81 3.73
N SER A 206 -7.60 5.66 5.05
CA SER A 206 -6.47 5.67 5.99
C SER A 206 -6.84 5.00 7.31
N GLY A 207 -5.85 4.57 8.10
CA GLY A 207 -6.06 3.79 9.32
C GLY A 207 -6.16 2.29 9.04
N GLN A 208 -6.92 1.57 9.86
CA GLN A 208 -7.07 0.12 9.74
C GLN A 208 -8.50 -0.26 9.33
N MET A 209 -8.63 -1.00 8.24
CA MET A 209 -9.90 -1.54 7.75
C MET A 209 -9.96 -3.05 7.94
N VAL A 210 -10.95 -3.53 8.66
CA VAL A 210 -11.07 -4.93 9.10
C VAL A 210 -12.25 -5.57 8.39
N GLY A 211 -11.98 -6.32 7.32
CA GLY A 211 -12.92 -7.27 6.69
C GLY A 211 -12.64 -8.73 7.04
N GLY A 212 -11.45 -9.03 7.57
CA GLY A 212 -11.06 -10.28 8.22
C GLY A 212 -11.02 -10.14 9.74
N THR A 213 -9.89 -10.49 10.37
CA THR A 213 -9.72 -10.44 11.84
C THR A 213 -8.58 -9.53 12.27
N ALA A 214 -8.83 -8.66 13.25
CA ALA A 214 -7.81 -7.87 13.95
C ALA A 214 -7.77 -8.23 15.43
N GLU A 215 -6.58 -8.41 16.01
CA GLU A 215 -6.40 -8.83 17.41
C GLU A 215 -5.39 -7.93 18.12
N SER A 216 -5.66 -7.60 19.39
CA SER A 216 -4.73 -6.79 20.21
C SER A 216 -4.39 -5.44 19.56
N THR A 217 -5.38 -4.79 18.94
CA THR A 217 -5.16 -3.50 18.28
C THR A 217 -5.10 -2.38 19.31
N THR A 218 -4.14 -1.47 19.18
CA THR A 218 -4.09 -0.20 19.92
C THR A 218 -4.39 0.95 18.99
N ILE A 219 -5.42 1.72 19.30
CA ILE A 219 -5.82 2.92 18.57
C ILE A 219 -5.44 4.13 19.41
N ASN A 220 -4.42 4.85 18.96
CA ASN A 220 -3.94 6.06 19.61
C ASN A 220 -4.75 7.29 19.15
N LYS A 221 -4.38 8.47 19.66
CA LYS A 221 -4.92 9.73 19.19
C LYS A 221 -4.80 9.83 17.65
N ASN A 222 -5.89 10.27 17.02
CA ASN A 222 -6.08 10.36 15.57
C ASN A 222 -6.15 9.00 14.86
N GLY A 223 -6.01 7.88 15.57
CA GLY A 223 -6.15 6.54 15.00
C GLY A 223 -7.60 6.20 14.69
N ARG A 224 -7.84 5.53 13.56
CA ARG A 224 -9.15 4.97 13.21
C ARG A 224 -9.08 3.50 12.82
N GLN A 225 -9.93 2.69 13.44
CA GLN A 225 -10.25 1.33 12.99
C GLN A 225 -11.68 1.27 12.50
N VAL A 226 -11.91 0.70 11.33
CA VAL A 226 -13.26 0.39 10.82
C VAL A 226 -13.40 -1.10 10.67
N ILE A 227 -14.41 -1.66 11.30
CA ILE A 227 -14.77 -3.07 11.19
C ILE A 227 -15.94 -3.16 10.23
N TRP A 228 -15.67 -3.67 9.03
CA TRP A 228 -16.70 -3.93 8.02
C TRP A 228 -17.65 -5.02 8.50
N SER A 229 -18.79 -5.18 7.82
CA SER A 229 -19.84 -6.13 8.24
C SER A 229 -19.37 -7.59 8.36
N SER A 230 -18.34 -7.99 7.61
CA SER A 230 -17.72 -9.33 7.71
C SER A 230 -16.55 -9.40 8.67
N GLY A 231 -16.13 -8.27 9.23
CA GLY A 231 -14.93 -8.12 10.02
C GLY A 231 -15.15 -8.38 11.51
N MET A 232 -14.05 -8.74 12.16
CA MET A 232 -13.98 -8.98 13.60
C MET A 232 -12.77 -8.27 14.20
N ALA A 233 -12.96 -7.47 15.24
CA ALA A 233 -11.85 -7.00 16.08
C ALA A 233 -11.96 -7.55 17.50
N ARG A 234 -10.87 -8.08 18.04
CA ARG A 234 -10.80 -8.62 19.40
C ARG A 234 -9.68 -7.96 20.20
N ASP A 235 -9.96 -7.68 21.47
CA ASP A 235 -9.01 -7.10 22.41
C ASP A 235 -8.47 -5.75 21.90
N THR A 236 -9.38 -4.81 21.62
CA THR A 236 -9.01 -3.48 21.12
C THR A 236 -8.88 -2.47 22.26
N LEU A 237 -7.78 -1.73 22.31
CA LEU A 237 -7.56 -0.61 23.23
C LEU A 237 -7.66 0.71 22.47
N ILE A 238 -8.50 1.62 22.94
CA ILE A 238 -8.74 2.91 22.28
C ILE A 238 -8.46 4.05 23.27
N TYR A 239 -7.43 4.84 22.98
CA TYR A 239 -7.07 6.02 23.77
C TYR A 239 -7.84 7.27 23.34
N ALA A 240 -7.76 8.33 24.16
CA ALA A 240 -8.35 9.62 23.87
C ALA A 240 -8.03 10.16 22.46
N GLY A 241 -9.09 10.43 21.70
CA GLY A 241 -9.02 10.91 20.32
C GLY A 241 -8.78 9.81 19.27
N GLY A 242 -8.82 8.54 19.65
CA GLY A 242 -8.92 7.41 18.74
C GLY A 242 -10.36 6.92 18.60
N ASP A 243 -10.69 6.38 17.43
CA ASP A 243 -12.05 5.97 17.07
C ASP A 243 -12.09 4.54 16.51
N GLN A 244 -13.08 3.75 16.94
CA GLN A 244 -13.45 2.49 16.30
C GLN A 244 -14.89 2.59 15.77
N THR A 245 -15.09 2.23 14.50
CA THR A 245 -16.41 2.14 13.86
C THR A 245 -16.74 0.68 13.61
N VAL A 246 -17.90 0.23 14.09
CA VAL A 246 -18.29 -1.18 14.12
C VAL A 246 -19.53 -1.39 13.25
N HIS A 247 -19.33 -1.96 12.06
CA HIS A 247 -20.41 -2.53 11.23
C HIS A 247 -20.45 -4.06 11.33
N GLY A 248 -19.33 -4.70 11.68
CA GLY A 248 -19.22 -6.12 11.99
C GLY A 248 -19.25 -6.39 13.49
N GLU A 249 -18.23 -7.09 13.99
CA GLU A 249 -18.16 -7.52 15.39
C GLU A 249 -16.93 -6.96 16.12
N ALA A 250 -17.14 -6.42 17.32
CA ALA A 250 -16.08 -5.97 18.22
C ALA A 250 -16.20 -6.68 19.58
N HIS A 251 -15.16 -7.40 19.99
CA HIS A 251 -15.13 -8.11 21.27
C HIS A 251 -14.03 -7.55 22.17
N ASN A 252 -14.31 -7.43 23.47
CA ASN A 252 -13.36 -6.98 24.49
C ASN A 252 -12.70 -5.63 24.17
N THR A 253 -13.51 -4.61 23.89
CA THR A 253 -12.98 -3.27 23.61
C THR A 253 -12.81 -2.47 24.91
N ARG A 254 -11.63 -1.88 25.14
CA ARG A 254 -11.34 -0.98 26.26
C ARG A 254 -11.23 0.46 25.77
N LEU A 255 -12.14 1.32 26.23
CA LEU A 255 -12.16 2.75 25.90
C LEU A 255 -11.47 3.56 27.01
N GLU A 256 -10.19 3.87 26.81
CA GLU A 256 -9.34 4.67 27.70
C GLU A 256 -9.39 6.16 27.31
N GLY A 257 -10.60 6.73 27.30
CA GLY A 257 -10.88 8.07 26.77
C GLY A 257 -11.24 8.12 25.29
N GLY A 258 -11.13 6.99 24.57
CA GLY A 258 -11.48 6.88 23.15
C GLY A 258 -12.95 6.61 22.88
N ASN A 259 -13.31 6.53 21.59
CA ASN A 259 -14.69 6.33 21.15
C ASN A 259 -14.91 5.00 20.40
N GLN A 260 -16.10 4.42 20.59
CA GLN A 260 -16.59 3.31 19.77
C GLN A 260 -18.00 3.62 19.25
N TYR A 261 -18.18 3.56 17.94
CA TYR A 261 -19.45 3.80 17.25
C TYR A 261 -19.96 2.47 16.69
N VAL A 262 -21.05 1.96 17.25
CA VAL A 262 -21.70 0.73 16.79
C VAL A 262 -22.83 1.10 15.84
N HIS A 263 -22.65 0.83 14.56
CA HIS A 263 -23.57 1.18 13.47
C HIS A 263 -24.65 0.10 13.29
N ASN A 264 -25.61 0.37 12.40
CA ASN A 264 -26.66 -0.58 12.05
C ASN A 264 -26.08 -1.95 11.64
N GLY A 265 -26.55 -3.03 12.29
CA GLY A 265 -26.06 -4.40 12.08
C GLY A 265 -24.76 -4.73 12.83
N GLY A 266 -24.05 -3.73 13.33
CA GLY A 266 -22.84 -3.92 14.13
C GLY A 266 -23.15 -4.41 15.55
N THR A 267 -22.26 -5.24 16.08
CA THR A 267 -22.35 -5.77 17.44
C THR A 267 -21.06 -5.54 18.22
N ALA A 268 -21.16 -4.95 19.41
CA ALA A 268 -20.05 -4.84 20.35
C ALA A 268 -20.33 -5.63 21.63
N THR A 269 -19.41 -6.49 22.05
CA THR A 269 -19.54 -7.26 23.29
C THR A 269 -18.37 -6.99 24.23
N GLU A 270 -18.63 -7.06 25.54
CA GLU A 270 -17.62 -6.86 26.59
C GLU A 270 -16.85 -5.54 26.46
N THR A 271 -17.56 -4.45 26.10
CA THR A 271 -16.94 -3.12 26.05
C THR A 271 -16.79 -2.56 27.47
N LEU A 272 -15.55 -2.22 27.84
CA LEU A 272 -15.20 -1.54 29.07
C LEU A 272 -14.98 -0.05 28.79
N ILE A 273 -15.87 0.78 29.31
CA ILE A 273 -15.82 2.24 29.15
C ILE A 273 -15.16 2.86 30.39
N ASN A 274 -13.89 3.25 30.27
CA ASN A 274 -13.17 3.97 31.32
C ASN A 274 -13.46 5.48 31.27
N ARG A 275 -12.79 6.23 32.16
CA ARG A 275 -12.97 7.68 32.27
C ARG A 275 -12.84 8.35 30.90
N ASP A 276 -13.79 9.23 30.59
CA ASP A 276 -13.88 10.00 29.36
C ASP A 276 -14.07 9.16 28.08
N GLY A 277 -14.15 7.82 28.20
CA GLY A 277 -14.47 6.94 27.10
C GLY A 277 -15.95 7.03 26.72
N TRP A 278 -16.23 6.87 25.42
CA TRP A 278 -17.59 7.03 24.91
C TRP A 278 -17.98 5.93 23.92
N GLN A 279 -18.93 5.09 24.32
CA GLN A 279 -19.57 4.13 23.42
C GLN A 279 -20.89 4.71 22.93
N VAL A 280 -21.12 4.67 21.62
CA VAL A 280 -22.35 5.13 20.96
C VAL A 280 -22.96 3.99 20.17
N ILE A 281 -24.18 3.61 20.55
CA ILE A 281 -24.98 2.61 19.84
C ILE A 281 -25.99 3.34 18.97
N LYS A 282 -25.77 3.32 17.65
CA LYS A 282 -26.65 3.95 16.66
C LYS A 282 -27.89 3.08 16.40
N GLU A 283 -28.82 3.59 15.61
CA GLU A 283 -30.01 2.84 15.19
C GLU A 283 -29.61 1.49 14.57
N GLY A 284 -30.20 0.40 15.06
CA GLY A 284 -29.90 -0.97 14.60
C GLY A 284 -28.58 -1.55 15.11
N GLY A 285 -27.78 -0.80 15.86
CA GLY A 285 -26.58 -1.30 16.52
C GLY A 285 -26.90 -2.04 17.83
N THR A 286 -26.07 -3.01 18.20
CA THR A 286 -26.23 -3.79 19.43
C THR A 286 -24.97 -3.76 20.30
N ALA A 287 -25.13 -3.53 21.59
CA ALA A 287 -24.10 -3.78 22.60
C ALA A 287 -24.57 -4.82 23.63
N ALA A 288 -23.66 -5.71 24.04
CA ALA A 288 -23.88 -6.66 25.12
C ALA A 288 -22.73 -6.60 26.15
N HIS A 289 -23.05 -6.76 27.43
CA HIS A 289 -22.06 -6.81 28.53
C HIS A 289 -21.17 -5.56 28.61
N THR A 290 -21.77 -4.38 28.40
CA THR A 290 -21.05 -3.11 28.56
C THR A 290 -20.83 -2.79 30.04
N THR A 291 -19.58 -2.50 30.42
CA THR A 291 -19.22 -2.02 31.76
C THR A 291 -18.86 -0.54 31.68
N ILE A 292 -19.53 0.31 32.48
CA ILE A 292 -19.31 1.76 32.49
C ILE A 292 -18.66 2.16 33.81
N ASN A 293 -17.39 2.56 33.77
CA ASN A 293 -16.69 3.09 34.93
C ASN A 293 -16.97 4.60 35.14
N GLN A 294 -16.45 5.15 36.23
CA GLN A 294 -16.67 6.54 36.60
C GLN A 294 -16.26 7.50 35.47
N LYS A 295 -17.19 8.36 35.04
CA LYS A 295 -17.05 9.31 33.91
C LYS A 295 -16.92 8.66 32.53
N GLY A 296 -17.12 7.35 32.39
CA GLY A 296 -17.41 6.75 31.10
C GLY A 296 -18.84 7.08 30.66
N LYS A 297 -19.10 7.08 29.35
CA LYS A 297 -20.42 7.33 28.78
C LYS A 297 -20.82 6.21 27.82
N LEU A 298 -21.97 5.61 28.06
CA LEU A 298 -22.72 4.85 27.07
C LEU A 298 -23.86 5.73 26.55
N GLN A 299 -23.99 5.85 25.24
CA GLN A 299 -25.13 6.51 24.59
C GLN A 299 -25.83 5.50 23.67
N VAL A 300 -27.13 5.31 23.87
CA VAL A 300 -27.96 4.46 23.01
C VAL A 300 -28.97 5.36 22.31
N ASN A 301 -28.86 5.48 20.99
CA ASN A 301 -29.78 6.27 20.18
C ASN A 301 -31.10 5.50 19.97
N ALA A 302 -32.12 6.19 19.45
CA ALA A 302 -33.38 5.55 19.08
C ALA A 302 -33.13 4.36 18.13
N GLY A 303 -33.75 3.22 18.43
CA GLY A 303 -33.56 1.97 17.69
C GLY A 303 -32.25 1.21 17.95
N GLY A 304 -31.35 1.73 18.78
CA GLY A 304 -30.19 0.98 19.27
C GLY A 304 -30.55 0.08 20.45
N LYS A 305 -29.75 -0.96 20.69
CA LYS A 305 -29.93 -1.90 21.81
C LYS A 305 -28.65 -2.02 22.65
N ALA A 306 -28.79 -1.95 23.97
CA ALA A 306 -27.74 -2.32 24.92
C ALA A 306 -28.33 -3.25 26.00
N SER A 307 -27.67 -4.38 26.28
CA SER A 307 -28.09 -5.37 27.29
C SER A 307 -26.96 -5.86 28.17
#